data_AF-A0A143XRV0-F1
#
_entry.id   AF-A0A143XRV0-F1
#
_cell.length_a   1.000
_cell.length_b   1.000
_cell.length_c   1.000
_cell.angle_alpha   90.00
_cell.angle_beta   90.00
_cell.angle_gamma   90.00
#
_symmetry.space_group_name_H-M   'P 1'
#
loop_
_entity.id
_entity.type
_entity.pdbx_description
1 polymer ?
#
loop_
_entity_poly.entity_id
_entity_poly.type
_entity_poly.pdbx_seq_one_letter_code
_entity_poly.pdbx_strand_id
1 'polypeptide(L)'
;MDILEIINKVKNDPECIVYPPCGLPLLGKGVELPNDLKIFYENCGGISFFPSEKCSFFIVNPTEVVLANPIIVGDLCEEDISSKWYIIGKDIENNYITIDLSKERLGQCYDSFWDRHGVIGECPIISKSFTDLVYRLLCNRGTSLYWLEENFLYIGDAYDKRVGREIITRKVCRCRENLRKNGYKRCRKYDNEYCL
;
A
#
# COMPACT_ATOMS: atom_id res chain seq x y z
N MET A 1 9.55 -15.20 -9.12
CA MET A 1 10.62 -15.18 -8.10
C MET A 1 9.93 -15.41 -6.78
N ASP A 2 10.45 -16.34 -5.98
CA ASP A 2 9.91 -16.60 -4.64
C ASP A 2 10.49 -15.60 -3.62
N ILE A 3 9.79 -15.40 -2.49
CA ILE A 3 10.21 -14.47 -1.45
C ILE A 3 11.59 -14.80 -0.85
N LEU A 4 11.94 -16.09 -0.71
CA LEU A 4 13.26 -16.50 -0.21
C LEU A 4 14.37 -16.16 -1.19
N GLU A 5 14.11 -16.29 -2.49
CA GLU A 5 15.06 -15.89 -3.53
C GLU A 5 15.32 -14.38 -3.47
N ILE A 6 14.28 -13.58 -3.24
CA ILE A 6 14.40 -12.13 -3.10
C ILE A 6 15.21 -11.79 -1.84
N ILE A 7 14.89 -12.38 -0.69
CA ILE A 7 15.64 -12.17 0.56
C ILE A 7 17.13 -12.49 0.36
N ASN A 8 17.45 -13.59 -0.31
CA ASN A 8 18.83 -13.96 -0.62
C ASN A 8 19.52 -12.94 -1.53
N LYS A 9 18.81 -12.36 -2.51
CA LYS A 9 19.36 -11.27 -3.33
C LYS A 9 19.65 -10.03 -2.51
N VAL A 10 18.70 -9.61 -1.67
CA VAL A 10 18.85 -8.42 -0.81
C VAL A 10 20.02 -8.61 0.17
N LYS A 11 20.18 -9.80 0.76
CA LYS A 11 21.31 -10.10 1.67
C LYS A 11 22.69 -9.96 1.02
N ASN A 12 22.77 -10.17 -0.29
CA ASN A 12 24.01 -10.05 -1.07
C ASN A 12 24.17 -8.66 -1.71
N ASP A 13 23.22 -7.76 -1.48
CA ASP A 13 23.25 -6.41 -2.01
C ASP A 13 23.78 -5.44 -0.93
N PRO A 14 24.97 -4.84 -1.11
CA PRO A 14 25.56 -3.95 -0.11
C PRO A 14 24.77 -2.63 0.06
N GLU A 15 23.87 -2.31 -0.86
CA GLU A 15 23.02 -1.12 -0.81
C GLU A 15 21.70 -1.40 -0.08
N CYS A 16 21.46 -2.62 0.40
CA CYS A 16 20.30 -2.97 1.21
C CYS A 16 20.70 -3.39 2.61
N ILE A 17 19.79 -3.22 3.57
CA ILE A 17 19.97 -3.69 4.95
C ILE A 17 18.86 -4.68 5.26
N VAL A 18 19.22 -5.92 5.57
CA VAL A 18 18.28 -6.96 6.00
C VAL A 18 18.38 -7.10 7.51
N TYR A 19 17.28 -6.87 8.22
CA TYR A 19 17.24 -7.01 9.66
C TYR A 19 17.06 -8.49 10.05
N PRO A 20 17.65 -8.94 11.17
CA PRO A 20 17.46 -10.32 11.64
C PRO A 20 15.98 -10.58 11.99
N PRO A 21 15.47 -11.80 11.78
CA PRO A 21 14.10 -12.14 12.14
C PRO A 21 13.87 -11.94 13.64
N CYS A 22 12.72 -11.37 13.99
CA CYS A 22 12.37 -11.01 15.37
C CYS A 22 10.93 -11.36 15.75
N GLY A 23 10.33 -12.35 15.06
CA GLY A 23 8.97 -12.83 15.29
C GLY A 23 8.00 -12.46 14.18
N LEU A 24 6.73 -12.83 14.38
CA LEU A 24 5.65 -12.52 13.44
C LEU A 24 4.85 -11.29 13.91
N PRO A 25 4.20 -10.56 12.98
CA PRO A 25 3.25 -9.50 13.32
C PRO A 25 2.17 -9.95 14.30
N LEU A 26 1.85 -9.09 15.27
CA LEU A 26 0.71 -9.27 16.17
C LEU A 26 -0.53 -8.63 15.54
N LEU A 27 -1.37 -9.47 14.93
CA LEU A 27 -2.57 -9.02 14.21
C LEU A 27 -3.83 -9.10 15.06
N GLY A 28 -4.88 -8.41 14.62
CA GLY A 28 -6.21 -8.51 15.19
C GLY A 28 -6.80 -9.93 15.10
N LYS A 29 -7.77 -10.22 15.97
CA LYS A 29 -8.43 -11.54 16.03
C LYS A 29 -9.06 -11.90 14.67
N GLY A 30 -8.74 -13.09 14.17
CA GLY A 30 -9.29 -13.62 12.91
C GLY A 30 -8.64 -13.09 11.63
N VAL A 31 -7.56 -12.31 11.75
CA VAL A 31 -6.75 -11.88 10.61
C VAL A 31 -5.64 -12.90 10.38
N GLU A 32 -5.49 -13.35 9.13
CA GLU A 32 -4.47 -14.32 8.74
C GLU A 32 -3.33 -13.63 7.98
N LEU A 33 -2.10 -14.07 8.22
CA LEU A 33 -0.93 -13.64 7.45
C LEU A 33 -0.90 -14.39 6.10
N PRO A 34 -0.72 -13.68 4.97
CA PRO A 34 -0.35 -14.28 3.70
C PRO A 34 0.91 -15.14 3.87
N ASN A 35 0.96 -16.28 3.17
CA ASN A 35 2.07 -17.23 3.33
C ASN A 35 3.43 -16.61 2.97
N ASP A 36 3.49 -15.75 1.96
CA ASP A 36 4.72 -15.06 1.58
C ASP A 36 5.19 -14.05 2.64
N LEU A 37 4.27 -13.31 3.25
CA LEU A 37 4.57 -12.42 4.37
C LEU A 37 5.03 -13.18 5.62
N LYS A 38 4.43 -14.35 5.89
CA LYS A 38 4.86 -15.22 6.98
C LYS A 38 6.29 -15.72 6.77
N ILE A 39 6.58 -16.27 5.58
CA ILE A 39 7.93 -16.75 5.23
C ILE A 39 8.94 -15.60 5.33
N PHE A 40 8.56 -14.39 4.90
CA PHE A 40 9.42 -13.22 5.02
C PHE A 40 9.82 -12.94 6.46
N TYR A 41 8.86 -12.85 7.38
CA TYR A 41 9.15 -12.53 8.78
C TYR A 41 9.80 -13.69 9.57
N GLU A 42 9.65 -14.93 9.11
CA GLU A 42 10.43 -16.06 9.62
C GLU A 42 11.92 -15.98 9.21
N ASN A 43 12.26 -15.24 8.15
CA ASN A 43 13.60 -15.20 7.57
C ASN A 43 14.32 -13.83 7.67
N CYS A 44 13.60 -12.76 7.99
CA CYS A 44 14.14 -11.42 8.27
C CYS A 44 13.14 -10.57 9.07
N GLY A 45 13.61 -9.56 9.79
CA GLY A 45 12.79 -8.68 10.63
C GLY A 45 12.37 -7.38 9.95
N GLY A 46 12.42 -7.33 8.62
CA GLY A 46 12.28 -6.11 7.81
C GLY A 46 13.47 -5.90 6.89
N ILE A 47 13.35 -4.94 5.97
CA ILE A 47 14.39 -4.59 4.99
C ILE A 47 14.42 -3.08 4.76
N SER A 48 15.60 -2.47 4.76
CA SER A 48 15.81 -1.13 4.21
C SER A 48 16.34 -1.25 2.78
N PHE A 49 15.56 -0.76 1.82
CA PHE A 49 15.95 -0.71 0.42
C PHE A 49 16.64 0.62 0.12
N PHE A 50 17.91 0.55 -0.26
CA PHE A 50 18.70 1.69 -0.76
C PHE A 50 18.64 2.93 0.17
N PRO A 51 19.06 2.83 1.44
CA PRO A 51 18.93 3.90 2.44
C PRO A 51 19.71 5.18 2.09
N SER A 52 20.66 5.11 1.16
CA SER A 52 21.41 6.27 0.64
C SER A 52 20.69 6.98 -0.52
N GLU A 53 19.63 6.39 -1.06
CA GLU A 53 18.90 6.90 -2.22
C GLU A 53 17.71 7.78 -1.82
N LYS A 54 17.29 8.65 -2.75
CA LYS A 54 16.21 9.61 -2.51
C LYS A 54 14.86 8.93 -2.26
N CYS A 55 14.57 7.85 -2.96
CA CYS A 55 13.33 7.09 -2.79
C CYS A 55 13.60 5.79 -2.04
N SER A 56 14.30 5.88 -0.91
CA SER A 56 14.47 4.76 0.01
C SER A 56 13.13 4.34 0.63
N PHE A 57 12.92 3.03 0.73
CA PHE A 57 11.76 2.44 1.39
C PHE A 57 12.17 1.36 2.38
N PHE A 58 11.36 1.22 3.41
CA PHE A 58 11.51 0.23 4.46
C PHE A 58 10.33 -0.72 4.41
N ILE A 59 10.59 -2.03 4.43
CA ILE A 59 9.61 -2.98 4.94
C ILE A 59 9.77 -3.01 6.45
N VAL A 60 8.69 -2.67 7.15
CA VAL A 60 8.73 -2.37 8.59
C VAL A 60 8.95 -3.62 9.44
N ASN A 61 9.36 -3.41 10.69
CA ASN A 61 9.48 -4.48 11.67
C ASN A 61 8.12 -5.15 11.95
N PRO A 62 8.05 -6.45 12.29
CA PRO A 62 6.80 -7.10 12.70
C PRO A 62 5.96 -6.32 13.73
N THR A 63 6.61 -5.63 14.67
CA THR A 63 5.93 -4.83 15.71
C THR A 63 5.32 -3.53 15.19
N GLU A 64 5.74 -3.07 14.01
CA GLU A 64 5.20 -1.91 13.30
C GLU A 64 4.13 -2.28 12.27
N VAL A 65 3.85 -3.58 12.08
CA VAL A 65 2.72 -4.06 11.26
C VAL A 65 1.44 -3.92 12.07
N VAL A 66 0.91 -2.70 12.08
CA VAL A 66 -0.30 -2.29 12.81
C VAL A 66 -1.36 -1.76 11.86
N LEU A 67 -2.60 -1.62 12.33
CA LEU A 67 -3.68 -1.03 11.55
C LEU A 67 -3.30 0.37 11.04
N ALA A 68 -3.52 0.61 9.75
CA ALA A 68 -3.09 1.82 9.08
C ALA A 68 -3.94 3.05 9.45
N ASN A 69 -5.26 2.90 9.44
CA ASN A 69 -6.18 4.03 9.60
C ASN A 69 -5.94 4.83 10.91
N PRO A 70 -5.78 4.20 12.09
CA PRO A 70 -5.48 4.95 13.31
C PRO A 70 -4.17 5.76 13.26
N ILE A 71 -3.20 5.33 12.44
CA ILE A 71 -1.91 6.01 12.28
C ILE A 71 -2.00 7.13 11.25
N ILE A 72 -2.66 6.88 10.11
CA ILE A 72 -2.66 7.80 8.96
C ILE A 72 -3.80 8.82 9.06
N VAL A 73 -4.99 8.37 9.46
CA VAL A 73 -6.23 9.17 9.51
C VAL A 73 -6.53 9.64 10.93
N GLY A 74 -6.12 8.87 11.94
CA GLY A 74 -6.42 9.15 13.36
C GLY A 74 -7.76 8.56 13.84
N ASP A 75 -8.42 7.76 12.99
CA ASP A 75 -9.66 7.02 13.30
C ASP A 75 -9.58 5.63 12.65
N LEU A 76 -10.33 4.66 13.15
CA LEU A 76 -10.37 3.30 12.60
C LEU A 76 -11.14 3.26 11.27
N CYS A 77 -12.16 4.11 11.11
CA CYS A 77 -13.05 4.14 9.95
C CYS A 77 -13.67 2.76 9.65
N GLU A 78 -14.31 2.13 10.65
CA GLU A 78 -14.76 0.72 10.62
C GLU A 78 -15.60 0.31 9.38
N GLU A 79 -16.33 1.24 8.80
CA GLU A 79 -17.20 1.00 7.63
C GLU A 79 -16.43 1.02 6.30
N ASP A 80 -15.18 1.47 6.29
CA ASP A 80 -14.34 1.52 5.09
C ASP A 80 -13.49 0.27 4.94
N ILE A 81 -13.20 -0.13 3.71
CA ILE A 81 -12.35 -1.30 3.42
C ILE A 81 -10.92 -1.14 3.98
N SER A 82 -10.44 0.10 4.09
CA SER A 82 -9.14 0.45 4.64
C SER A 82 -8.99 0.12 6.13
N SER A 83 -10.09 -0.03 6.87
CA SER A 83 -10.07 -0.39 8.31
C SER A 83 -9.39 -1.72 8.61
N LYS A 84 -9.15 -2.55 7.59
CA LYS A 84 -8.49 -3.86 7.69
C LYS A 84 -7.07 -3.86 7.14
N TRP A 85 -6.56 -2.71 6.72
CA TRP A 85 -5.23 -2.59 6.13
C TRP A 85 -4.18 -2.35 7.21
N TYR A 86 -3.01 -2.94 7.01
CA TYR A 86 -1.89 -2.85 7.93
C TYR A 86 -0.75 -2.10 7.26
N ILE A 87 0.01 -1.33 8.04
CA ILE A 87 1.28 -0.76 7.56
C ILE A 87 2.24 -1.91 7.27
N ILE A 88 2.82 -1.91 6.08
CA ILE A 88 3.84 -2.90 5.70
C ILE A 88 5.14 -2.25 5.24
N GLY A 89 5.07 -1.01 4.75
CA GLY A 89 6.24 -0.25 4.40
C GLY A 89 6.08 1.24 4.66
N LYS A 90 7.20 1.94 4.70
CA LYS A 90 7.26 3.40 4.81
C LYS A 90 8.51 3.96 4.15
N ASP A 91 8.53 5.24 3.84
CA ASP A 91 9.75 5.97 3.51
C ASP A 91 10.31 6.74 4.74
N ILE A 92 11.33 7.57 4.51
CA ILE A 92 11.95 8.40 5.55
C ILE A 92 11.05 9.53 6.08
N GLU A 93 10.03 9.92 5.32
CA GLU A 93 9.07 10.97 5.66
C GLU A 93 7.80 10.41 6.32
N ASN A 94 7.74 9.10 6.55
CA ASN A 94 6.56 8.36 7.00
C ASN A 94 5.39 8.43 6.01
N ASN A 95 5.68 8.42 4.71
CA ASN A 95 4.68 8.05 3.73
C ASN A 95 4.58 6.52 3.68
N TYR A 96 3.37 5.99 3.74
CA TYR A 96 3.15 4.56 4.01
C TYR A 96 2.75 3.76 2.77
N ILE A 97 3.16 2.50 2.78
CA ILE A 97 2.57 1.43 1.97
C ILE A 97 1.78 0.54 2.93
N THR A 98 0.54 0.24 2.57
CA THR A 98 -0.31 -0.66 3.35
C THR A 98 -0.57 -1.97 2.62
N ILE A 99 -0.92 -3.01 3.37
CA ILE A 99 -1.30 -4.33 2.86
C ILE A 99 -2.71 -4.69 3.34
N ASP A 100 -3.56 -5.17 2.42
CA ASP A 100 -4.88 -5.72 2.76
C ASP A 100 -4.73 -7.15 3.27
N LEU A 101 -5.16 -7.39 4.51
CA LEU A 101 -5.22 -8.73 5.10
C LEU A 101 -6.64 -9.31 5.12
N SER A 102 -7.60 -8.67 4.46
CA SER A 102 -8.94 -9.22 4.25
C SER A 102 -8.91 -10.36 3.22
N LYS A 103 -9.81 -11.33 3.37
CA LYS A 103 -9.87 -12.53 2.53
C LYS A 103 -10.02 -12.20 1.03
N GLU A 104 -10.76 -11.15 0.69
CA GLU A 104 -11.09 -10.77 -0.68
C GLU A 104 -9.91 -10.17 -1.45
N ARG A 105 -8.96 -9.56 -0.74
CA ARG A 105 -7.83 -8.81 -1.32
C ARG A 105 -6.50 -9.19 -0.67
N LEU A 106 -6.44 -10.36 -0.03
CA LEU A 106 -5.33 -10.84 0.76
C LEU A 106 -3.98 -10.65 0.06
N GLY A 107 -3.14 -9.78 0.62
CA GLY A 107 -1.79 -9.48 0.14
C GLY A 107 -1.66 -8.31 -0.84
N GLN A 108 -2.77 -7.69 -1.27
CA GLN A 108 -2.69 -6.48 -2.11
C GLN A 108 -2.07 -5.33 -1.32
N CYS A 109 -1.22 -4.56 -1.99
CA CYS A 109 -0.55 -3.41 -1.39
C CYS A 109 -0.96 -2.12 -2.09
N TYR A 110 -1.11 -1.05 -1.32
CA TYR A 110 -1.60 0.25 -1.80
C TYR A 110 -0.62 1.36 -1.51
N ASP A 111 -0.60 2.35 -2.41
CA ASP A 111 -0.04 3.66 -2.11
C ASP A 111 -0.93 4.35 -1.07
N SER A 112 -0.43 4.44 0.16
CA SER A 112 -1.17 4.92 1.33
C SER A 112 -0.48 6.13 1.94
N PHE A 113 -0.03 7.04 1.07
CA PHE A 113 0.42 8.35 1.48
C PHE A 113 -0.74 9.10 2.14
N TRP A 114 -0.40 10.03 3.04
CA TRP A 114 -1.39 10.73 3.88
C TRP A 114 -2.48 11.46 3.08
N ASP A 115 -2.18 11.88 1.85
CA ASP A 115 -3.06 12.64 0.97
C ASP A 115 -4.09 11.77 0.22
N ARG A 116 -3.88 10.45 0.18
CA ARG A 116 -4.61 9.55 -0.71
C ARG A 116 -5.05 8.22 -0.08
N HIS A 117 -4.55 7.91 1.11
CA HIS A 117 -4.93 6.72 1.84
C HIS A 117 -6.44 6.68 2.08
N GLY A 118 -7.09 5.62 1.60
CA GLY A 118 -8.53 5.44 1.73
C GLY A 118 -9.39 6.39 0.87
N VAL A 119 -8.79 7.08 -0.10
CA VAL A 119 -9.50 8.02 -0.99
C VAL A 119 -9.88 7.31 -2.29
N ILE A 120 -11.18 7.31 -2.59
CA ILE A 120 -11.73 6.64 -3.79
C ILE A 120 -11.11 7.21 -5.07
N GLY A 121 -10.43 6.35 -5.83
CA GLY A 121 -9.78 6.68 -7.09
C GLY A 121 -8.47 7.45 -6.97
N GLU A 122 -7.93 7.57 -5.75
CA GLU A 122 -6.60 8.10 -5.47
C GLU A 122 -5.74 7.12 -4.65
N CYS A 123 -6.24 5.92 -4.34
CA CYS A 123 -5.54 4.90 -3.57
C CYS A 123 -5.18 3.69 -4.48
N PRO A 124 -4.17 3.84 -5.35
CA PRO A 124 -3.84 2.84 -6.35
C PRO A 124 -3.27 1.57 -5.72
N ILE A 125 -3.60 0.44 -6.35
CA ILE A 125 -2.95 -0.84 -6.10
C ILE A 125 -1.55 -0.77 -6.71
N ILE A 126 -0.52 -0.84 -5.87
CA ILE A 126 0.89 -0.81 -6.31
C ILE A 126 1.50 -2.21 -6.41
N SER A 127 0.87 -3.21 -5.79
CA SER A 127 1.24 -4.61 -5.93
C SER A 127 0.08 -5.54 -5.57
N LYS A 128 0.06 -6.74 -6.19
CA LYS A 128 -0.98 -7.76 -5.96
C LYS A 128 -0.62 -8.77 -4.87
N SER A 129 0.63 -8.80 -4.42
CA SER A 129 1.10 -9.68 -3.34
C SER A 129 2.29 -9.05 -2.64
N PHE A 130 2.56 -9.48 -1.42
CA PHE A 130 3.73 -9.00 -0.68
C PHE A 130 5.04 -9.32 -1.42
N THR A 131 5.16 -10.51 -2.01
CA THR A 131 6.33 -10.88 -2.83
C THR A 131 6.56 -9.93 -4.01
N ASP A 132 5.50 -9.54 -4.71
CA ASP A 132 5.62 -8.63 -5.86
C ASP A 132 6.01 -7.21 -5.39
N LEU A 133 5.53 -6.75 -4.23
CA LEU A 133 5.97 -5.48 -3.63
C LEU A 133 7.48 -5.50 -3.36
N VAL A 134 7.97 -6.49 -2.61
CA VAL A 134 9.39 -6.60 -2.24
C VAL A 134 10.27 -6.70 -3.49
N TYR A 135 9.84 -7.47 -4.50
CA TYR A 135 10.55 -7.58 -5.77
C TYR A 135 10.65 -6.24 -6.50
N ARG A 136 9.54 -5.49 -6.59
CA ARG A 136 9.52 -4.19 -7.28
C ARG A 136 10.39 -3.16 -6.58
N LEU A 137 10.35 -3.11 -5.24
CA LEU A 137 11.23 -2.23 -4.46
C LEU A 137 12.71 -2.55 -4.72
N LEU A 138 13.08 -3.84 -4.72
CA LEU A 138 14.44 -4.28 -5.02
C LEU A 138 14.90 -3.89 -6.45
N CYS A 139 14.04 -4.12 -7.45
CA CYS A 139 14.33 -3.82 -8.84
C CYS A 139 14.43 -2.32 -9.12
N ASN A 140 13.68 -1.51 -8.39
CA ASN A 140 13.64 -0.07 -8.57
C ASN A 140 14.87 0.66 -8.02
N ARG A 141 15.75 -0.01 -7.26
CA ARG A 141 17.03 0.58 -6.80
C ARG A 141 16.90 1.90 -6.01
N GLY A 142 15.71 2.21 -5.49
CA GLY A 142 15.45 3.50 -4.82
C GLY A 142 15.50 4.73 -5.75
N THR A 143 15.43 4.56 -7.07
CA THR A 143 15.56 5.67 -8.03
C THR A 143 14.33 6.58 -8.08
N SER A 144 13.16 6.03 -7.76
CA SER A 144 11.87 6.73 -7.82
C SER A 144 10.77 5.98 -7.05
N LEU A 145 9.51 6.41 -7.15
CA LEU A 145 8.35 5.57 -6.80
C LEU A 145 7.96 4.76 -8.02
N TYR A 146 8.25 3.45 -8.03
CA TYR A 146 8.10 2.63 -9.24
C TYR A 146 6.69 2.65 -9.84
N TRP A 147 5.65 2.89 -9.02
CA TRP A 147 4.26 2.93 -9.47
C TRP A 147 3.86 4.25 -10.13
N LEU A 148 4.76 5.24 -10.12
CA LEU A 148 4.61 6.51 -10.84
C LEU A 148 5.39 6.56 -12.15
N GLU A 149 6.18 5.53 -12.45
CA GLU A 149 6.96 5.42 -13.68
C GLU A 149 6.06 5.18 -14.90
N GLU A 150 6.46 5.70 -16.07
CA GLU A 150 5.68 5.58 -17.31
C GLU A 150 5.45 4.12 -17.75
N ASN A 151 6.38 3.22 -17.41
CA ASN A 151 6.32 1.81 -17.74
C ASN A 151 5.54 0.97 -16.71
N PHE A 152 5.05 1.58 -15.62
CA PHE A 152 4.21 0.90 -14.66
C PHE A 152 2.81 0.67 -15.24
N LEU A 153 2.45 -0.61 -15.42
CA LEU A 153 1.10 -0.96 -15.84
C LEU A 153 0.15 -0.75 -14.66
N TYR A 154 -0.66 0.31 -14.73
CA TYR A 154 -1.69 0.62 -13.75
C TYR A 154 -2.57 -0.59 -13.45
N ILE A 155 -2.66 -0.96 -12.17
CA ILE A 155 -3.34 -2.18 -11.73
C ILE A 155 -4.84 -1.93 -11.47
N GLY A 156 -5.20 -0.73 -11.04
CA GLY A 156 -6.52 -0.36 -10.54
C GLY A 156 -6.42 0.39 -9.21
N ASP A 157 -7.53 0.97 -8.80
CA ASP A 157 -7.71 1.61 -7.49
C ASP A 157 -8.26 0.61 -6.46
N ALA A 158 -7.97 0.83 -5.18
CA ALA A 158 -8.49 0.00 -4.09
C ALA A 158 -10.03 -0.10 -4.07
N TYR A 159 -10.72 0.94 -4.57
CA TYR A 159 -12.17 1.04 -4.59
C TYR A 159 -12.80 0.70 -5.95
N ASP A 160 -12.00 0.29 -6.94
CA ASP A 160 -12.53 -0.13 -8.22
C ASP A 160 -13.41 -1.38 -8.07
N LYS A 161 -14.65 -1.29 -8.55
CA LYS A 161 -15.56 -2.44 -8.56
C LYS A 161 -15.20 -3.34 -9.73
N ARG A 162 -15.00 -4.63 -9.43
CA ARG A 162 -14.87 -5.66 -10.47
C ARG A 162 -16.25 -6.16 -10.85
N VAL A 163 -16.59 -6.06 -12.13
CA VAL A 163 -17.74 -6.76 -12.73
C VAL A 163 -17.18 -7.71 -13.77
N GLY A 164 -17.19 -9.01 -13.48
CA GLY A 164 -16.51 -10.01 -14.33
C GLY A 164 -14.98 -9.85 -14.33
N ARG A 165 -14.35 -9.87 -15.52
CA ARG A 165 -12.90 -9.65 -15.70
C ARG A 165 -12.55 -8.18 -15.98
N GLU A 166 -13.54 -7.28 -16.02
CA GLU A 166 -13.34 -5.87 -16.35
C GLU A 166 -13.33 -5.02 -15.07
N ILE A 167 -12.41 -4.05 -15.06
CA ILE A 167 -12.30 -3.04 -13.98
C ILE A 167 -13.21 -1.89 -14.39
N ILE A 168 -14.28 -1.64 -13.62
CA ILE A 168 -15.08 -0.43 -13.79
C ILE A 168 -14.38 0.67 -13.00
N THR A 169 -13.51 1.42 -13.68
CA THR A 169 -12.90 2.62 -13.09
C THR A 169 -13.99 3.66 -12.87
N ARG A 170 -14.32 3.99 -11.63
CA ARG A 170 -15.13 5.17 -11.35
C ARG A 170 -14.26 6.39 -11.69
N LYS A 171 -14.57 7.10 -12.78
CA LYS A 171 -13.97 8.41 -13.04
C LYS A 171 -14.24 9.29 -11.83
N VAL A 172 -13.22 9.55 -11.01
CA VAL A 172 -13.30 10.52 -9.92
C VAL A 172 -13.59 11.88 -10.54
N CYS A 173 -14.66 12.51 -10.08
CA CYS A 173 -14.94 13.89 -10.39
C CYS A 173 -13.84 14.74 -9.74
N ARG A 174 -12.82 15.13 -10.52
CA ARG A 174 -11.81 16.12 -10.08
C ARG A 174 -12.52 17.45 -9.86
N CYS A 175 -12.97 17.72 -8.64
CA CYS A 175 -13.11 19.10 -8.18
C CYS A 175 -11.70 19.66 -8.06
N ARG A 176 -11.15 20.18 -9.16
CA ARG A 176 -9.98 21.06 -9.11
C ARG A 176 -10.32 22.20 -8.15
N GLU A 177 -9.65 22.28 -7.01
CA GLU A 177 -9.62 23.44 -6.14
C GLU A 177 -9.06 24.63 -6.93
N ASN A 178 -9.96 25.39 -7.55
CA ASN A 178 -9.67 26.77 -7.89
C ASN A 178 -9.71 27.57 -6.58
N LEU A 179 -8.54 27.80 -5.99
CA LEU A 179 -8.34 28.84 -4.99
C LEU A 179 -8.78 30.20 -5.55
N ARG A 180 -10.04 30.59 -5.32
CA ARG A 180 -10.48 31.99 -5.32
C ARG A 180 -11.55 32.23 -4.25
N LYS A 181 -11.07 32.90 -3.19
CA LYS A 181 -11.72 33.94 -2.37
C LYS A 181 -13.26 33.91 -2.28
N ASN A 182 -13.72 33.76 -1.04
CA ASN A 182 -15.01 34.19 -0.48
C ASN A 182 -16.26 33.40 -0.86
N GLY A 183 -16.86 32.75 0.16
CA GLY A 183 -18.30 32.59 0.27
C GLY A 183 -18.80 31.15 0.15
N TYR A 184 -19.25 30.60 1.28
CA TYR A 184 -20.13 29.43 1.43
C TYR A 184 -20.96 29.08 0.17
N LYS A 185 -20.90 27.82 -0.32
CA LYS A 185 -22.06 27.12 -0.91
C LYS A 185 -22.01 25.59 -0.72
N ARG A 186 -23.19 25.05 -0.38
CA ARG A 186 -23.56 23.64 -0.17
C ARG A 186 -23.11 22.71 -1.31
N CYS A 187 -22.60 21.53 -0.95
CA CYS A 187 -22.62 20.34 -1.81
C CYS A 187 -24.07 20.03 -2.22
N ARG A 188 -24.39 20.13 -3.51
CA ARG A 188 -25.57 19.45 -4.06
C ARG A 188 -25.19 17.99 -4.25
N LYS A 189 -25.86 17.10 -3.51
CA LYS A 189 -26.05 15.71 -3.94
C LYS A 189 -26.69 15.79 -5.33
N TYR A 190 -26.04 15.21 -6.34
CA TYR A 190 -26.75 14.84 -7.55
C TYR A 190 -27.24 13.42 -7.35
N ASP A 191 -28.56 13.34 -7.38
CA ASP A 191 -29.38 12.14 -7.27
C ASP A 191 -28.97 11.08 -8.29
N ASN A 192 -29.18 9.83 -7.87
CA ASN A 192 -29.44 8.65 -8.69
C ASN A 192 -29.31 8.83 -10.20
N GLU A 193 -28.33 8.16 -10.80
CA GLU A 193 -28.53 7.55 -12.11
C GLU A 193 -27.72 6.27 -12.19
N TYR A 194 -28.44 5.15 -12.09
CA TYR A 194 -28.02 3.88 -12.66
C TYR A 194 -27.85 4.11 -14.17
N CYS A 195 -26.67 3.84 -14.71
CA CYS A 195 -26.53 3.53 -16.12
C CYS A 195 -25.89 2.14 -16.23
N LEU A 196 -26.61 1.29 -16.96
CA LEU A 196 -26.40 -0.13 -17.24
C LEU A 196 -24.97 -0.45 -17.68
#